data_AF-A0A501WGL3-F1
#
_entry.id   AF-A0A501WGL3-F1
#
_cell.length_a   1.000
_cell.length_b   1.000
_cell.length_c   1.000
_cell.angle_alpha   90.00
_cell.angle_beta   90.00
_cell.angle_gamma   90.00
#
_symmetry.space_group_name_H-M   'P 1'
#
loop_
_entity.id
_entity.type
_entity.pdbx_description
1 polymer ?
#
loop_
_entity_poly.entity_id
_entity_poly.type
_entity_poly.pdbx_seq_one_letter_code
_entity_poly.pdbx_strand_id
1 'polypeptide(L)'
;MDSTIPNHTTPQLPQAASAIQKDVPLKEILSATSIGYLARNIELVFPNFDKDSFSTQATTGLDELTLMQRADHIATALRAHLPTSYQDAIDILVASFTPELTQSSDNGLAVFFYLPHSAFIAKYGVKASGEETDPFDLSMAAQYQLTKRFTAEFSIRSFLLHDPNRALATIQTWLSDPDEHVRRLCSEGTRPRLPWGKRLPDFGKTPDKVLFILEALKDDPSLYVRRSVANHLGDIAKDQPDWVLEICRNWGEEANKERRWLIRHAIRYLDKKNYPGANELRRQMK
;
A
#
# COMPACT_ATOMS: atom_id res chain seq x y z
N MET A 1 4.69 -10.44 31.65
CA MET A 1 4.96 -11.48 30.66
C MET A 1 3.80 -12.44 30.70
N ASP A 2 2.78 -12.20 29.89
CA ASP A 2 1.55 -12.98 29.88
C ASP A 2 1.29 -13.47 28.45
N SER A 3 1.02 -14.78 28.36
CA SER A 3 0.49 -15.59 27.26
C SER A 3 1.00 -15.40 25.80
N THR A 4 1.69 -16.46 25.36
CA THR A 4 1.69 -17.04 24.00
C THR A 4 2.53 -16.34 22.93
N ILE A 5 3.85 -16.51 23.00
CA ILE A 5 4.65 -16.52 21.77
C ILE A 5 4.07 -17.64 20.88
N PRO A 6 3.63 -17.32 19.66
CA PRO A 6 3.12 -18.31 18.74
C PRO A 6 4.15 -19.42 18.49
N ASN A 7 3.74 -20.68 18.63
CA ASN A 7 4.62 -21.82 18.40
C ASN A 7 4.38 -22.42 17.00
N HIS A 8 4.54 -21.60 15.97
CA HIS A 8 4.48 -22.04 14.58
C HIS A 8 5.87 -22.24 13.99
N THR A 9 5.98 -23.11 12.98
CA THR A 9 7.24 -23.47 12.30
C THR A 9 7.40 -22.83 10.93
N THR A 10 6.37 -22.12 10.44
CA THR A 10 6.37 -21.39 9.17
C THR A 10 5.72 -20.02 9.39
N PRO A 11 6.15 -18.92 8.74
CA PRO A 11 5.56 -17.61 8.95
C PRO A 11 4.04 -17.60 8.86
N GLN A 12 3.38 -16.95 9.83
CA GLN A 12 1.92 -16.89 9.95
C GLN A 12 1.44 -15.49 10.30
N LEU A 13 0.21 -15.18 9.89
CA LEU A 13 -0.50 -13.98 10.34
C LEU A 13 -1.25 -14.29 11.64
N PRO A 14 -1.37 -13.32 12.56
CA PRO A 14 -2.31 -13.45 13.67
C PRO A 14 -3.74 -13.53 13.15
N GLN A 15 -4.62 -14.17 13.92
CA GLN A 15 -6.06 -14.09 13.65
C GLN A 15 -6.55 -12.65 13.82
N ALA A 16 -7.40 -12.20 12.90
CA ALA A 16 -8.06 -10.91 12.97
C ALA A 16 -9.48 -11.01 12.39
N ALA A 17 -10.33 -10.04 12.71
CA ALA A 17 -11.67 -9.97 12.16
C ALA A 17 -11.66 -9.83 10.63
N SER A 18 -12.69 -10.35 9.97
CA SER A 18 -12.88 -10.22 8.52
C SER A 18 -13.24 -8.80 8.09
N ALA A 19 -13.77 -7.96 9.00
CA ALA A 19 -14.13 -6.58 8.75
C ALA A 19 -14.04 -5.74 10.04
N ILE A 20 -14.11 -4.41 9.87
CA ILE A 20 -14.12 -3.47 11.00
C ILE A 20 -15.37 -3.74 11.85
N GLN A 21 -15.15 -4.01 13.13
CA GLN A 21 -16.21 -4.28 14.10
C GLN A 21 -16.58 -3.01 14.85
N LYS A 22 -17.86 -2.89 15.20
CA LYS A 22 -18.33 -1.84 16.10
C LYS A 22 -17.66 -2.05 17.47
N ASP A 23 -17.18 -0.96 18.07
CA ASP A 23 -16.58 -0.92 19.41
C ASP A 23 -15.21 -1.63 19.57
N VAL A 24 -14.60 -2.14 18.49
CA VAL A 24 -13.21 -2.64 18.49
C VAL A 24 -12.32 -1.65 17.74
N PRO A 25 -11.38 -0.96 18.43
CA PRO A 25 -10.48 -0.02 17.78
C PRO A 25 -9.58 -0.73 16.75
N LEU A 26 -9.51 -0.20 15.53
CA LEU A 26 -8.70 -0.77 14.45
C LEU A 26 -7.21 -0.92 14.81
N LYS A 27 -6.71 -0.06 15.71
CA LYS A 27 -5.34 -0.12 16.22
C LYS A 27 -5.00 -1.47 16.88
N GLU A 28 -5.98 -2.20 17.40
CA GLU A 28 -5.77 -3.49 18.07
C GLU A 28 -5.36 -4.63 17.13
N ILE A 29 -5.38 -4.41 15.81
CA ILE A 29 -4.71 -5.33 14.88
C ILE A 29 -3.20 -5.37 15.15
N LEU A 30 -2.60 -4.23 15.51
CA LEU A 30 -1.20 -4.12 15.92
C LEU A 30 -1.13 -4.16 17.45
N SER A 31 -1.44 -5.31 18.04
CA SER A 31 -1.40 -5.59 19.48
C SER A 31 -0.13 -6.36 19.88
N ALA A 32 0.05 -6.59 21.18
CA ALA A 32 1.12 -7.46 21.70
C ALA A 32 1.11 -8.85 21.05
N THR A 33 -0.07 -9.43 20.78
CA THR A 33 -0.19 -10.71 20.06
C THR A 33 0.42 -10.60 18.65
N SER A 34 0.05 -9.58 17.88
CA SER A 34 0.60 -9.38 16.53
C SER A 34 2.13 -9.18 16.53
N ILE A 35 2.66 -8.49 17.55
CA ILE A 35 4.10 -8.29 17.73
C ILE A 35 4.78 -9.64 18.03
N GLY A 36 4.16 -10.51 18.82
CA GLY A 36 4.64 -11.88 19.05
C GLY A 36 4.70 -12.71 17.77
N TYR A 37 3.69 -12.62 16.90
CA TYR A 37 3.72 -13.25 15.57
C TYR A 37 4.84 -12.69 14.70
N LEU A 38 5.04 -11.38 14.69
CA LEU A 38 6.12 -10.73 13.95
C LEU A 38 7.49 -11.19 14.43
N ALA A 39 7.71 -11.21 15.75
CA ALA A 39 8.96 -11.66 16.34
C ALA A 39 9.25 -13.12 15.99
N ARG A 40 8.23 -13.99 16.05
CA ARG A 40 8.36 -15.41 15.67
C ARG A 40 8.63 -15.59 14.18
N ASN A 41 7.94 -14.86 13.30
CA ASN A 41 8.17 -14.94 11.85
C ASN A 41 9.61 -14.58 11.49
N ILE A 42 10.17 -13.56 12.16
CA ILE A 42 11.57 -13.16 11.97
C ILE A 42 12.53 -14.22 12.54
N GLU A 43 12.28 -14.72 13.75
CA GLU A 43 13.11 -15.77 14.39
C GLU A 43 13.23 -17.04 13.51
N LEU A 44 12.18 -17.41 12.78
CA LEU A 44 12.20 -18.56 11.87
C LEU A 44 13.23 -18.46 10.75
N VAL A 45 13.55 -17.24 10.30
CA VAL A 45 14.51 -16.97 9.21
C VAL A 45 15.80 -16.34 9.69
N PHE A 46 15.81 -15.81 10.91
CA PHE A 46 16.96 -15.25 11.59
C PHE A 46 17.02 -15.77 13.04
N PRO A 47 17.60 -16.96 13.27
CA PRO A 47 17.53 -17.65 14.58
C PRO A 47 18.15 -16.90 15.76
N ASN A 48 19.06 -15.96 15.49
CA ASN A 48 19.71 -15.13 16.51
C ASN A 48 18.94 -13.83 16.82
N PHE A 49 17.72 -13.67 16.29
CA PHE A 49 16.88 -12.52 16.57
C PHE A 49 16.51 -12.47 18.06
N ASP A 50 16.88 -11.39 18.75
CA ASP A 50 16.48 -11.15 20.15
C ASP A 50 15.01 -10.74 20.22
N LYS A 51 14.13 -11.75 20.11
CA LYS A 51 12.68 -11.57 20.10
C LYS A 51 12.13 -10.97 21.38
N ASP A 52 12.79 -11.22 22.52
CA ASP A 52 12.30 -10.78 23.83
C ASP A 52 12.57 -9.29 24.01
N SER A 53 13.79 -8.83 23.67
CA SER A 53 14.12 -7.41 23.66
C SER A 53 13.28 -6.65 22.63
N PHE A 54 13.13 -7.20 21.42
CA PHE A 54 12.27 -6.62 20.38
C PHE A 54 10.82 -6.47 20.85
N SER A 55 10.23 -7.54 21.37
CA SER A 55 8.83 -7.53 21.81
C SER A 55 8.62 -6.54 22.97
N THR A 56 9.57 -6.45 23.89
CA THR A 56 9.54 -5.47 24.99
C THR A 56 9.55 -4.04 24.46
N GLN A 57 10.47 -3.70 23.55
CA GLN A 57 10.50 -2.36 22.97
C GLN A 57 9.23 -2.06 22.15
N ALA A 58 8.82 -3.00 21.30
CA ALA A 58 7.68 -2.82 20.39
C ALA A 58 6.33 -2.71 21.13
N THR A 59 6.20 -3.26 22.34
CA THR A 59 4.97 -3.17 23.15
C THR A 59 4.97 -1.98 24.12
N THR A 60 6.12 -1.38 24.41
CA THR A 60 6.22 -0.23 25.31
C THR A 60 5.44 0.97 24.77
N GLY A 61 4.47 1.47 25.55
CA GLY A 61 3.67 2.66 25.21
C GLY A 61 2.61 2.47 24.11
N LEU A 62 2.36 1.22 23.68
CA LEU A 62 1.55 0.90 22.50
C LEU A 62 0.07 1.36 22.63
N ASP A 63 -0.48 1.40 23.85
CA ASP A 63 -1.90 1.70 24.10
C ASP A 63 -2.30 3.12 23.69
N GLU A 64 -1.38 4.07 23.82
CA GLU A 64 -1.60 5.49 23.53
C GLU A 64 -1.56 5.81 22.02
N LEU A 65 -1.05 4.88 21.21
CA LEU A 65 -0.77 5.10 19.80
C LEU A 65 -1.97 4.77 18.91
N THR A 66 -2.20 5.58 17.88
CA THR A 66 -3.08 5.22 16.74
C THR A 66 -2.47 4.13 15.88
N LEU A 67 -3.25 3.50 14.98
CA LEU A 67 -2.77 2.41 14.12
C LEU A 67 -1.48 2.76 13.35
N MET A 68 -1.44 3.94 12.71
CA MET A 68 -0.27 4.34 11.93
C MET A 68 0.94 4.68 12.82
N GLN A 69 0.70 5.19 14.03
CA GLN A 69 1.76 5.41 15.01
C GLN A 69 2.29 4.08 15.58
N ARG A 70 1.42 3.07 15.81
CA ARG A 70 1.84 1.71 16.18
C ARG A 70 2.74 1.11 15.10
N ALA A 71 2.38 1.28 13.82
CA ALA A 71 3.19 0.82 12.70
C ALA A 71 4.60 1.45 12.68
N ASP A 72 4.72 2.77 12.85
CA ASP A 72 6.01 3.47 12.92
C ASP A 72 6.83 3.10 14.17
N HIS A 73 6.16 2.92 15.31
CA HIS A 73 6.78 2.49 16.56
C HIS A 73 7.39 1.10 16.42
N ILE A 74 6.62 0.13 15.91
CA ILE A 74 7.10 -1.24 15.67
C ILE A 74 8.23 -1.24 14.63
N ALA A 75 8.13 -0.45 13.56
CA ALA A 75 9.21 -0.30 12.58
C ALA A 75 10.52 0.24 13.20
N THR A 76 10.40 1.13 14.18
CA THR A 76 11.56 1.66 14.91
C THR A 76 12.18 0.58 15.81
N ALA A 77 11.35 -0.23 16.48
CA ALA A 77 11.82 -1.38 17.26
C ALA A 77 12.49 -2.45 16.36
N LEU A 78 11.94 -2.71 15.17
CA LEU A 78 12.57 -3.58 14.17
C LEU A 78 13.96 -3.07 13.80
N ARG A 79 14.11 -1.78 13.54
CA ARG A 79 15.41 -1.20 13.18
C ARG A 79 16.46 -1.33 14.27
N ALA A 80 16.04 -1.30 15.54
CA ALA A 80 16.95 -1.47 16.67
C ALA A 80 17.41 -2.93 16.88
N HIS A 81 16.68 -3.91 16.35
CA HIS A 81 16.91 -5.35 16.59
C HIS A 81 17.28 -6.15 15.34
N LEU A 82 17.19 -5.55 14.16
CA LEU A 82 17.70 -6.11 12.90
C LEU A 82 19.15 -5.67 12.66
N PRO A 83 19.87 -6.33 11.74
CA PRO A 83 21.21 -5.91 11.34
C PRO A 83 21.28 -4.42 10.96
N THR A 84 22.43 -3.80 11.24
CA THR A 84 22.67 -2.39 10.86
C THR A 84 22.63 -2.22 9.35
N SER A 85 23.07 -3.21 8.55
CA SER A 85 22.90 -3.12 7.11
C SER A 85 21.42 -3.16 6.73
N TYR A 86 20.98 -2.20 5.92
CA TYR A 86 19.63 -2.16 5.38
C TYR A 86 19.34 -3.37 4.49
N GLN A 87 20.31 -3.79 3.67
CA GLN A 87 20.20 -4.98 2.82
C GLN A 87 19.86 -6.22 3.66
N ASP A 88 20.69 -6.52 4.66
CA ASP A 88 20.47 -7.67 5.54
C ASP A 88 19.13 -7.58 6.28
N ALA A 89 18.79 -6.38 6.79
CA ALA A 89 17.53 -6.17 7.48
C ALA A 89 16.31 -6.38 6.57
N ILE A 90 16.34 -5.87 5.33
CA ILE A 90 15.21 -6.01 4.41
C ILE A 90 15.09 -7.44 3.88
N ASP A 91 16.21 -8.13 3.66
CA ASP A 91 16.20 -9.54 3.25
C ASP A 91 15.57 -10.43 4.32
N ILE A 92 15.93 -10.21 5.60
CA ILE A 92 15.31 -10.91 6.73
C ILE A 92 13.80 -10.63 6.78
N LEU A 93 13.39 -9.37 6.63
CA LEU A 93 11.97 -9.02 6.64
C LEU A 93 11.21 -9.69 5.50
N VAL A 94 11.73 -9.65 4.27
CA VAL A 94 11.10 -10.30 3.11
C VAL A 94 11.06 -11.82 3.28
N ALA A 95 12.12 -12.44 3.78
CA ALA A 95 12.15 -13.87 4.06
C ALA A 95 11.12 -14.29 5.13
N SER A 96 10.76 -13.38 6.04
CA SER A 96 9.75 -13.62 7.08
C SER A 96 8.30 -13.47 6.59
N PHE A 97 8.06 -13.16 5.32
CA PHE A 97 6.71 -13.01 4.79
C PHE A 97 5.96 -14.35 4.71
N THR A 98 4.65 -14.26 4.92
CA THR A 98 3.71 -15.36 4.66
C THR A 98 3.55 -15.58 3.14
N PRO A 99 2.91 -16.69 2.72
CA PRO A 99 2.52 -16.89 1.33
C PRO A 99 1.75 -15.70 0.74
N GLU A 100 1.86 -15.53 -0.59
CA GLU A 100 1.14 -14.51 -1.35
C GLU A 100 -0.38 -14.68 -1.22
N LEU A 101 -1.11 -13.57 -1.31
CA LEU A 101 -2.55 -13.59 -1.41
C LEU A 101 -2.95 -14.26 -2.73
N THR A 102 -3.93 -15.14 -2.66
CA THR A 102 -4.47 -15.83 -3.83
C THR A 102 -5.65 -15.09 -4.46
N GLN A 103 -6.13 -14.02 -3.82
CA GLN A 103 -7.28 -13.23 -4.24
C GLN A 103 -7.23 -11.79 -3.70
N SER A 104 -7.87 -10.86 -4.40
CA SER A 104 -7.94 -9.45 -4.00
C SER A 104 -9.07 -9.07 -3.04
N SER A 105 -10.06 -9.95 -2.82
CA SER A 105 -11.17 -9.73 -1.89
C SER A 105 -11.08 -10.62 -0.65
N ASP A 106 -11.81 -10.24 0.40
CA ASP A 106 -12.05 -11.09 1.57
C ASP A 106 -10.80 -11.52 2.36
N ASN A 107 -9.70 -10.78 2.20
CA ASN A 107 -8.44 -11.00 2.93
C ASN A 107 -8.50 -10.61 4.42
N GLY A 108 -9.64 -10.07 4.87
CA GLY A 108 -9.86 -9.63 6.24
C GLY A 108 -8.93 -8.49 6.68
N LEU A 109 -8.89 -8.27 7.99
CA LEU A 109 -8.02 -7.26 8.58
C LEU A 109 -6.63 -7.79 8.96
N ALA A 110 -6.39 -9.11 8.87
CA ALA A 110 -5.13 -9.73 9.27
C ALA A 110 -3.93 -9.20 8.45
N VAL A 111 -4.15 -8.83 7.19
CA VAL A 111 -3.12 -8.27 6.30
C VAL A 111 -2.52 -6.95 6.79
N PHE A 112 -3.22 -6.21 7.67
CA PHE A 112 -2.67 -5.00 8.31
C PHE A 112 -1.48 -5.29 9.23
N PHE A 113 -1.23 -6.56 9.57
CA PHE A 113 0.02 -7.05 10.15
C PHE A 113 1.28 -6.55 9.41
N TYR A 114 1.17 -6.27 8.11
CA TYR A 114 2.27 -5.78 7.30
C TYR A 114 2.51 -4.26 7.36
N LEU A 115 1.68 -3.48 8.08
CA LEU A 115 1.91 -2.04 8.23
C LEU A 115 3.29 -1.67 8.80
N PRO A 116 3.84 -2.35 9.83
CA PRO A 116 5.20 -2.11 10.30
C PRO A 116 6.27 -2.32 9.21
N HIS A 117 6.10 -3.32 8.33
CA HIS A 117 7.00 -3.55 7.20
C HIS A 117 6.95 -2.40 6.20
N SER A 118 5.74 -1.94 5.87
CA SER A 118 5.55 -0.73 5.04
C SER A 118 6.22 0.49 5.69
N ALA A 119 6.01 0.72 6.99
CA ALA A 119 6.64 1.82 7.70
C ALA A 119 8.18 1.73 7.72
N PHE A 120 8.72 0.53 7.92
CA PHE A 120 10.16 0.27 7.90
C PHE A 120 10.78 0.62 6.54
N ILE A 121 10.21 0.12 5.43
CA ILE A 121 10.69 0.43 4.08
C ILE A 121 10.60 1.93 3.81
N ALA A 122 9.49 2.57 4.18
CA ALA A 122 9.29 4.01 3.96
C ALA A 122 10.30 4.89 4.71
N LYS A 123 10.72 4.45 5.90
CA LYS A 123 11.58 5.22 6.83
C LYS A 123 13.06 5.00 6.57
N TYR A 124 13.45 3.76 6.24
CA TYR A 124 14.86 3.36 6.15
C TYR A 124 15.33 3.03 4.73
N GLY A 125 14.42 2.76 3.79
CA GLY A 125 14.76 2.33 2.42
C GLY A 125 14.91 3.46 1.40
N VAL A 126 14.54 4.70 1.72
CA VAL A 126 14.66 5.82 0.77
C VAL A 126 16.09 6.35 0.69
N LYS A 127 16.77 6.44 1.84
CA LYS A 127 18.19 6.77 1.99
C LYS A 127 18.70 6.04 3.23
N ALA A 128 19.29 4.88 3.04
CA ALA A 128 19.83 4.10 4.13
C ALA A 128 21.16 4.76 4.58
N SER A 129 21.12 5.47 5.70
CA SER A 129 22.30 6.14 6.25
C SER A 129 23.39 5.14 6.59
N GLY A 130 24.58 5.33 6.02
CA GLY A 130 25.74 4.48 6.29
C GLY A 130 25.88 3.28 5.36
N GLU A 131 24.99 3.10 4.37
CA GLU A 131 25.20 2.12 3.30
C GLU A 131 26.14 2.67 2.23
N GLU A 132 27.00 1.81 1.69
CA GLU A 132 27.82 2.11 0.52
C GLU A 132 26.98 2.09 -0.78
N THR A 133 25.90 1.30 -0.80
CA THR A 133 25.03 1.11 -1.96
C THR A 133 23.67 1.79 -1.76
N ASP A 134 23.17 2.40 -2.83
CA ASP A 134 21.82 2.95 -2.87
C ASP A 134 20.76 1.85 -2.64
N PRO A 135 19.93 1.96 -1.59
CA PRO A 135 18.94 0.93 -1.24
C PRO A 135 17.69 0.92 -2.13
N PHE A 136 17.60 1.81 -3.13
CA PHE A 136 16.39 2.00 -3.92
C PHE A 136 15.89 0.69 -4.57
N ASP A 137 16.75 -0.02 -5.30
CA ASP A 137 16.31 -1.20 -6.07
C ASP A 137 15.85 -2.33 -5.14
N LEU A 138 16.55 -2.51 -4.01
CA LEU A 138 16.18 -3.45 -2.94
C LEU A 138 14.84 -3.09 -2.31
N SER A 139 14.65 -1.81 -2.02
CA SER A 139 13.39 -1.31 -1.47
C SER A 139 12.25 -1.51 -2.45
N MET A 140 12.46 -1.26 -3.75
CA MET A 140 11.43 -1.49 -4.77
C MET A 140 11.10 -2.99 -4.91
N ALA A 141 12.09 -3.88 -4.83
CA ALA A 141 11.87 -5.32 -4.80
C ALA A 141 11.10 -5.76 -3.54
N ALA A 142 11.43 -5.22 -2.37
CA ALA A 142 10.69 -5.50 -1.14
C ALA A 142 9.25 -4.99 -1.20
N GLN A 143 9.01 -3.83 -1.81
CA GLN A 143 7.65 -3.32 -2.02
C GLN A 143 6.83 -4.18 -2.98
N TYR A 144 7.47 -4.69 -4.04
CA TYR A 144 6.87 -5.66 -4.94
C TYR A 144 6.44 -6.93 -4.19
N GLN A 145 7.26 -7.45 -3.28
CA GLN A 145 6.89 -8.62 -2.46
C GLN A 145 5.81 -8.30 -1.43
N LEU A 146 5.90 -7.14 -0.77
CA LEU A 146 4.96 -6.68 0.25
C LEU A 146 3.55 -6.51 -0.31
N THR A 147 3.42 -5.94 -1.51
CA THR A 147 2.10 -5.64 -2.09
C THR A 147 1.30 -6.90 -2.40
N LYS A 148 1.96 -8.04 -2.60
CA LYS A 148 1.31 -9.35 -2.80
C LYS A 148 0.77 -9.99 -1.52
N ARG A 149 1.08 -9.45 -0.34
CA ARG A 149 0.53 -9.90 0.96
C ARG A 149 -0.41 -8.89 1.61
N PHE A 150 -0.27 -7.61 1.26
CA PHE A 150 -1.07 -6.52 1.81
C PHE A 150 -1.19 -5.38 0.79
N THR A 151 -0.29 -4.40 0.89
CA THR A 151 -0.17 -3.26 -0.02
C THR A 151 1.14 -2.52 0.29
N ALA A 152 1.82 -2.02 -0.73
CA ALA A 152 2.92 -1.07 -0.59
C ALA A 152 2.48 0.39 -0.82
N GLU A 153 1.16 0.65 -0.91
CA GLU A 153 0.62 1.97 -1.26
C GLU A 153 1.05 3.09 -0.32
N PHE A 154 1.37 2.78 0.95
CA PHE A 154 1.84 3.78 1.91
C PHE A 154 3.33 4.06 1.78
N SER A 155 4.15 3.01 1.61
CA SER A 155 5.61 3.12 1.57
C SER A 155 6.12 3.70 0.27
N ILE A 156 5.52 3.34 -0.86
CA ILE A 156 6.02 3.69 -2.20
C ILE A 156 6.03 5.20 -2.42
N ARG A 157 5.16 5.89 -1.67
CA ARG A 157 4.99 7.33 -1.70
C ARG A 157 6.22 8.06 -1.19
N SER A 158 7.00 7.46 -0.29
CA SER A 158 8.26 8.07 0.16
C SER A 158 9.31 8.06 -0.95
N PHE A 159 9.29 7.06 -1.84
CA PHE A 159 10.15 6.99 -3.03
C PHE A 159 9.66 7.96 -4.11
N LEU A 160 8.34 8.01 -4.36
CA LEU A 160 7.74 8.96 -5.30
C LEU A 160 7.98 10.43 -4.90
N LEU A 161 8.03 10.73 -3.60
CA LEU A 161 8.37 12.06 -3.11
C LEU A 161 9.87 12.36 -3.20
N HIS A 162 10.72 11.33 -3.15
CA HIS A 162 12.16 11.50 -3.12
C HIS A 162 12.78 11.57 -4.53
N ASP A 163 12.48 10.59 -5.36
CA ASP A 163 12.91 10.47 -6.76
C ASP A 163 11.72 9.98 -7.62
N PRO A 164 10.80 10.89 -7.99
CA PRO A 164 9.60 10.53 -8.74
C PRO A 164 9.92 9.87 -10.07
N ASN A 165 10.99 10.31 -10.76
CA ASN A 165 11.32 9.82 -12.09
C ASN A 165 11.74 8.34 -12.02
N ARG A 166 12.64 7.99 -11.10
CA ARG A 166 13.09 6.61 -10.93
C ARG A 166 11.99 5.69 -10.41
N ALA A 167 11.17 6.18 -9.47
CA ALA A 167 10.02 5.44 -8.95
C ALA A 167 8.97 5.18 -10.04
N LEU A 168 8.64 6.18 -10.86
CA LEU A 168 7.69 6.02 -11.97
C LEU A 168 8.24 5.09 -13.05
N ALA A 169 9.54 5.14 -13.36
CA ALA A 169 10.17 4.20 -14.29
C ALA A 169 10.03 2.75 -13.82
N THR A 170 10.21 2.49 -12.52
CA THR A 170 10.00 1.15 -11.94
C THR A 170 8.53 0.74 -12.01
N ILE A 171 7.61 1.63 -11.62
CA ILE A 171 6.16 1.39 -11.68
C ILE A 171 5.69 1.09 -13.11
N GLN A 172 6.29 1.71 -14.12
CA GLN A 172 5.98 1.44 -15.52
C GLN A 172 6.23 -0.02 -15.89
N THR A 173 7.29 -0.65 -15.36
CA THR A 173 7.57 -2.07 -15.59
C THR A 173 6.54 -3.01 -14.95
N TRP A 174 5.81 -2.53 -13.95
CA TRP A 174 4.81 -3.30 -13.20
C TRP A 174 3.40 -3.22 -13.79
N LEU A 175 3.17 -2.37 -14.80
CA LEU A 175 1.83 -2.16 -15.39
C LEU A 175 1.26 -3.41 -16.06
N SER A 176 2.11 -4.30 -16.57
CA SER A 176 1.73 -5.57 -17.20
C SER A 176 2.02 -6.79 -16.33
N ASP A 177 2.25 -6.60 -15.02
CA ASP A 177 2.51 -7.71 -14.12
C ASP A 177 1.33 -8.69 -14.08
N PRO A 178 1.55 -10.02 -14.08
CA PRO A 178 0.45 -10.98 -13.99
C PRO A 178 -0.37 -10.83 -12.70
N ASP A 179 0.22 -10.31 -11.63
CA ASP A 179 -0.42 -10.14 -10.33
C ASP A 179 -1.25 -8.84 -10.26
N GLU A 180 -2.55 -8.97 -9.98
CA GLU A 180 -3.45 -7.82 -9.86
C GLU A 180 -3.10 -6.90 -8.68
N HIS A 181 -2.47 -7.41 -7.62
CA HIS A 181 -2.03 -6.61 -6.48
C HIS A 181 -0.90 -5.65 -6.87
N VAL A 182 -0.01 -6.10 -7.75
CA VAL A 182 1.08 -5.30 -8.31
C VAL A 182 0.52 -4.24 -9.26
N ARG A 183 -0.33 -4.61 -10.21
CA ARG A 183 -0.96 -3.64 -11.13
C ARG A 183 -1.80 -2.61 -10.37
N ARG A 184 -2.52 -3.02 -9.33
CA ARG A 184 -3.28 -2.10 -8.47
C ARG A 184 -2.35 -1.14 -7.75
N LEU A 185 -1.18 -1.59 -7.25
CA LEU A 185 -0.21 -0.71 -6.60
C LEU A 185 0.24 0.43 -7.53
N CYS A 186 0.43 0.17 -8.83
CA CYS A 186 0.82 1.20 -9.79
C CYS A 186 -0.17 2.38 -9.79
N SER A 187 -1.48 2.08 -9.83
CA SER A 187 -2.52 3.11 -9.74
C SER A 187 -2.68 3.67 -8.33
N GLU A 188 -2.73 2.82 -7.30
CA GLU A 188 -3.08 3.25 -5.95
C GLU A 188 -1.95 4.04 -5.28
N GLY A 189 -0.72 3.54 -5.39
CA GLY A 189 0.47 4.15 -4.81
C GLY A 189 0.73 5.55 -5.36
N THR A 190 0.28 5.83 -6.59
CA THR A 190 0.44 7.13 -7.27
C THR A 190 -0.78 8.05 -7.11
N ARG A 191 -1.81 7.68 -6.36
CA ARG A 191 -2.97 8.57 -6.12
C ARG A 191 -2.55 9.89 -5.45
N PRO A 192 -3.06 11.06 -5.89
CA PRO A 192 -2.71 12.34 -5.26
C PRO A 192 -3.16 12.44 -3.79
N ARG A 193 -4.32 11.85 -3.46
CA ARG A 193 -5.03 12.03 -2.18
C ARG A 193 -5.43 10.69 -1.55
N LEU A 194 -4.45 9.79 -1.39
CA LEU A 194 -4.64 8.50 -0.73
C LEU A 194 -5.03 8.67 0.76
N PRO A 195 -6.11 8.03 1.25
CA PRO A 195 -6.42 8.00 2.68
C PRO A 195 -5.27 7.39 3.49
N TRP A 196 -4.95 7.99 4.65
CA TRP A 196 -3.86 7.60 5.57
C TRP A 196 -2.43 7.66 5.00
N GLY A 197 -2.25 7.74 3.69
CA GLY A 197 -0.96 7.96 3.04
C GLY A 197 -0.52 9.43 2.99
N LYS A 198 0.79 9.66 2.81
CA LYS A 198 1.36 10.99 2.50
C LYS A 198 0.68 11.56 1.24
N ARG A 199 0.47 12.87 1.07
CA ARG A 199 -0.10 13.38 -0.20
C ARG A 199 0.95 13.43 -1.32
N LEU A 200 0.51 13.28 -2.57
CA LEU A 200 1.31 13.51 -3.77
C LEU A 200 0.69 14.67 -4.57
N PRO A 201 0.77 15.92 -4.06
CA PRO A 201 0.06 17.06 -4.64
C PRO A 201 0.45 17.32 -6.10
N ASP A 202 1.71 17.08 -6.46
CA ASP A 202 2.21 17.31 -7.82
C ASP A 202 1.54 16.41 -8.85
N PHE A 203 1.11 15.20 -8.47
CA PHE A 203 0.42 14.27 -9.38
C PHE A 203 -1.05 14.68 -9.57
N GLY A 204 -1.62 15.44 -8.61
CA GLY A 204 -2.95 16.05 -8.78
C GLY A 204 -2.90 17.33 -9.63
N LYS A 205 -1.85 18.15 -9.45
CA LYS A 205 -1.67 19.40 -10.20
C LYS A 205 -1.20 19.16 -11.63
N THR A 206 -0.35 18.16 -11.86
CA THR A 206 0.20 17.79 -13.18
C THR A 206 -0.17 16.32 -13.50
N PRO A 207 -1.44 16.03 -13.81
CA PRO A 207 -1.94 14.67 -13.97
C PRO A 207 -1.33 13.92 -15.17
N ASP A 208 -0.76 14.61 -16.16
CA ASP A 208 -0.07 13.98 -17.30
C ASP A 208 1.09 13.08 -16.84
N LYS A 209 1.70 13.35 -15.67
CA LYS A 209 2.75 12.50 -15.07
C LYS A 209 2.30 11.08 -14.77
N VAL A 210 1.00 10.87 -14.57
CA VAL A 210 0.41 9.57 -14.23
C VAL A 210 -0.54 9.06 -15.31
N LEU A 211 -0.75 9.82 -16.40
CA LEU A 211 -1.66 9.44 -17.47
C LEU A 211 -1.29 8.09 -18.08
N PHE A 212 -0.01 7.79 -18.26
CA PHE A 212 0.45 6.50 -18.79
C PHE A 212 -0.01 5.29 -17.94
N ILE A 213 -0.10 5.46 -16.61
CA ILE A 213 -0.60 4.43 -15.69
C ILE A 213 -2.11 4.26 -15.89
N LEU A 214 -2.83 5.38 -15.94
CA LEU A 214 -4.30 5.40 -16.07
C LEU A 214 -4.72 4.80 -17.41
N GLU A 215 -4.05 5.15 -18.50
CA GLU A 215 -4.30 4.63 -19.85
C GLU A 215 -4.04 3.14 -19.96
N ALA A 216 -2.98 2.63 -19.32
CA ALA A 216 -2.63 1.22 -19.33
C ALA A 216 -3.63 0.35 -18.54
N LEU A 217 -4.19 0.89 -17.45
CA LEU A 217 -5.01 0.12 -16.50
C LEU A 217 -6.52 0.36 -16.62
N LYS A 218 -6.97 1.24 -17.53
CA LYS A 218 -8.41 1.55 -17.68
C LYS A 218 -9.28 0.34 -18.05
N ASP A 219 -8.69 -0.63 -18.75
CA ASP A 219 -9.33 -1.87 -19.20
C ASP A 219 -8.82 -3.11 -18.48
N ASP A 220 -8.12 -2.94 -17.35
CA ASP A 220 -7.61 -4.07 -16.57
C ASP A 220 -8.73 -5.07 -16.31
N PRO A 221 -8.54 -6.40 -16.47
CA PRO A 221 -9.60 -7.39 -16.24
C PRO A 221 -10.07 -7.41 -14.78
N SER A 222 -9.25 -6.97 -13.82
CA SER A 222 -9.58 -6.92 -12.41
C SER A 222 -10.43 -5.69 -12.04
N LEU A 223 -11.56 -5.94 -11.38
CA LEU A 223 -12.35 -4.86 -10.76
C LEU A 223 -11.56 -4.16 -9.64
N TYR A 224 -10.68 -4.87 -8.94
CA TYR A 224 -9.83 -4.31 -7.88
C TYR A 224 -8.89 -3.24 -8.44
N VAL A 225 -8.25 -3.51 -9.58
CA VAL A 225 -7.40 -2.54 -10.30
C VAL A 225 -8.24 -1.38 -10.86
N ARG A 226 -9.32 -1.66 -11.60
CA ARG A 226 -10.19 -0.60 -12.18
C ARG A 226 -10.77 0.34 -11.12
N ARG A 227 -11.09 -0.18 -9.93
CA ARG A 227 -11.56 0.63 -8.80
C ARG A 227 -10.48 1.60 -8.31
N SER A 228 -9.22 1.18 -8.30
CA SER A 228 -8.09 2.06 -7.99
C SER A 228 -7.98 3.16 -9.04
N VAL A 229 -8.01 2.84 -10.33
CA VAL A 229 -7.96 3.82 -11.43
C VAL A 229 -9.09 4.85 -11.31
N ALA A 230 -10.32 4.39 -11.04
CA ALA A 230 -11.45 5.28 -10.84
C ALA A 230 -11.30 6.17 -9.59
N ASN A 231 -10.74 5.66 -8.49
CA ASN A 231 -10.44 6.47 -7.32
C ASN A 231 -9.31 7.47 -7.57
N HIS A 232 -8.32 7.10 -8.38
CA HIS A 232 -7.23 7.96 -8.81
C HIS A 232 -7.76 9.14 -9.62
N LEU A 233 -8.55 8.90 -10.67
CA LEU A 233 -9.24 9.95 -11.42
C LEU A 233 -10.13 10.81 -10.51
N GLY A 234 -10.86 10.19 -9.59
CA GLY A 234 -11.69 10.93 -8.62
C GLY A 234 -10.90 11.81 -7.64
N ASP A 235 -9.63 11.50 -7.39
CA ASP A 235 -8.73 12.34 -6.60
C ASP A 235 -8.18 13.50 -7.44
N ILE A 236 -7.80 13.25 -8.69
CA ILE A 236 -7.38 14.28 -9.66
C ILE A 236 -8.52 15.28 -9.91
N ALA A 237 -9.76 14.80 -10.05
CA ALA A 237 -10.94 15.61 -10.34
C ALA A 237 -11.21 16.72 -9.30
N LYS A 238 -10.65 16.62 -8.10
CA LYS A 238 -10.77 17.65 -7.06
C LYS A 238 -9.91 18.89 -7.36
N ASP A 239 -8.87 18.74 -8.16
CA ASP A 239 -7.92 19.80 -8.54
C ASP A 239 -8.01 20.13 -10.05
N GLN A 240 -8.27 19.13 -10.89
CA GLN A 240 -8.31 19.22 -12.36
C GLN A 240 -9.60 18.60 -12.94
N PRO A 241 -10.79 19.19 -12.70
CA PRO A 241 -12.08 18.60 -13.10
C PRO A 241 -12.26 18.50 -14.62
N ASP A 242 -11.87 19.52 -15.38
CA ASP A 242 -12.03 19.53 -16.85
C ASP A 242 -11.15 18.46 -17.52
N TRP A 243 -9.90 18.32 -17.07
CA TRP A 243 -8.99 17.28 -17.55
C TRP A 243 -9.57 15.87 -17.33
N VAL A 244 -10.15 15.60 -16.14
CA VAL A 244 -10.77 14.30 -15.87
C VAL A 244 -12.01 14.07 -16.74
N LEU A 245 -12.83 15.09 -16.98
CA LEU A 245 -13.99 14.98 -17.85
C LEU A 245 -13.60 14.73 -19.30
N GLU A 246 -12.55 15.39 -19.80
CA GLU A 246 -12.00 15.16 -21.13
C GLU A 246 -11.53 13.71 -21.30
N ILE A 247 -10.68 13.22 -20.39
CA ILE A 247 -10.23 11.82 -20.38
C ILE A 247 -11.43 10.86 -20.35
N CYS A 248 -12.40 11.11 -19.47
CA CYS A 248 -13.59 10.25 -19.34
C CYS A 248 -14.49 10.26 -20.58
N ARG A 249 -14.59 11.39 -21.31
CA ARG A 249 -15.32 11.45 -22.59
C ARG A 249 -14.61 10.62 -23.65
N ASN A 250 -13.31 10.84 -23.81
CA ASN A 250 -12.48 10.10 -24.79
C ASN A 250 -12.53 8.59 -24.53
N TRP A 251 -12.44 8.18 -23.26
CA TRP A 251 -12.56 6.78 -22.88
C TRP A 251 -13.96 6.18 -23.13
N GLY A 252 -14.98 7.03 -23.16
CA GLY A 252 -16.39 6.66 -23.28
C GLY A 252 -16.86 6.29 -24.69
N GLU A 253 -16.20 6.76 -25.75
CA GLU A 253 -16.64 6.59 -27.15
C GLU A 253 -16.79 5.11 -27.55
N GLU A 254 -15.92 4.24 -27.05
CA GLU A 254 -15.94 2.78 -27.31
C GLU A 254 -15.85 1.95 -26.02
N ALA A 255 -16.39 2.47 -24.92
CA ALA A 255 -16.29 1.82 -23.62
C ALA A 255 -17.13 0.54 -23.53
N ASN A 256 -16.47 -0.57 -23.15
CA ASN A 256 -17.15 -1.78 -22.65
C ASN A 256 -17.82 -1.52 -21.29
N LYS A 257 -18.55 -2.51 -20.77
CA LYS A 257 -19.32 -2.38 -19.51
C LYS A 257 -18.41 -2.03 -18.32
N GLU A 258 -17.21 -2.59 -18.29
CA GLU A 258 -16.20 -2.44 -17.26
C GLU A 258 -15.63 -1.02 -17.22
N ARG A 259 -15.29 -0.46 -18.38
CA ARG A 259 -14.79 0.90 -18.54
C ARG A 259 -15.89 1.93 -18.28
N ARG A 260 -17.14 1.66 -18.70
CA ARG A 260 -18.31 2.48 -18.33
C ARG A 260 -18.50 2.55 -16.81
N TRP A 261 -18.37 1.41 -16.11
CA TRP A 261 -18.41 1.38 -14.65
C TRP A 261 -17.29 2.23 -14.03
N LEU A 262 -16.06 2.11 -14.54
CA LEU A 262 -14.89 2.87 -14.09
C LEU A 262 -15.17 4.37 -14.21
N ILE A 263 -15.58 4.84 -15.40
CA ILE A 263 -15.87 6.26 -15.67
C ILE A 263 -16.96 6.77 -14.71
N ARG A 264 -18.06 6.03 -14.55
CA ARG A 264 -19.15 6.41 -13.62
C ARG A 264 -18.69 6.55 -12.19
N HIS A 265 -17.77 5.69 -11.76
CA HIS A 265 -17.19 5.75 -10.42
C HIS A 265 -16.23 6.93 -10.30
N ALA A 266 -15.38 7.18 -11.30
CA ALA A 266 -14.41 8.27 -11.31
C ALA A 266 -15.06 9.65 -11.13
N ILE A 267 -16.12 9.95 -11.90
CA ILE A 267 -16.75 11.27 -11.91
C ILE A 267 -17.86 11.45 -10.87
N ARG A 268 -18.04 10.49 -9.94
CA ARG A 268 -19.09 10.54 -8.89
C ARG A 268 -19.00 11.79 -8.00
N TYR A 269 -17.78 12.27 -7.76
CA TYR A 269 -17.55 13.48 -6.98
C TYR A 269 -18.05 14.72 -7.72
N LEU A 270 -17.71 14.84 -9.01
CA LEU A 270 -18.12 15.94 -9.88
C LEU A 270 -19.65 15.96 -10.07
N ASP A 271 -20.25 14.79 -10.28
CA ASP A 271 -21.70 14.61 -10.35
C ASP A 271 -22.38 15.11 -9.06
N LYS A 272 -21.90 14.67 -7.89
CA LYS A 272 -22.41 15.14 -6.58
C LYS A 272 -22.24 16.65 -6.38
N LYS A 273 -21.26 17.27 -7.02
CA LYS A 273 -20.99 18.71 -6.99
C LYS A 273 -21.73 19.49 -8.08
N ASN A 274 -22.54 18.84 -8.91
CA ASN A 274 -23.21 19.43 -10.07
C ASN A 274 -22.23 20.15 -11.01
N TYR A 275 -21.02 19.61 -11.18
CA TYR A 275 -20.03 20.20 -12.09
C TYR A 275 -20.55 20.09 -13.55
N PRO A 276 -20.43 21.16 -14.37
CA PRO A 276 -20.92 21.16 -15.74
C PRO A 276 -20.45 19.95 -16.57
N GLY A 277 -21.37 19.30 -17.28
CA GLY A 277 -21.09 18.13 -18.11
C GLY A 277 -20.89 16.80 -17.38
N ALA A 278 -20.66 16.79 -16.06
CA ALA A 278 -20.42 15.55 -15.31
C ALA A 278 -21.68 14.67 -15.21
N ASN A 279 -22.84 15.27 -14.94
CA ASN A 279 -24.10 14.53 -14.80
C ASN A 279 -24.53 13.88 -16.12
N GLU A 280 -24.39 14.61 -17.24
CA GLU A 280 -24.69 14.11 -18.57
C GLU A 280 -23.79 12.93 -18.93
N LEU A 281 -22.46 13.11 -18.84
CA LEU A 281 -21.50 12.05 -19.11
C LEU A 281 -21.77 10.81 -18.24
N ARG A 282 -22.05 11.01 -16.95
CA ARG A 282 -22.33 9.90 -16.03
C ARG A 282 -23.61 9.14 -16.38
N ARG A 283 -24.62 9.81 -16.97
CA ARG A 283 -25.84 9.16 -17.49
C ARG A 283 -25.57 8.38 -18.77
N GLN A 284 -24.74 8.90 -19.68
CA GLN A 284 -24.36 8.22 -20.93
C GLN A 284 -23.59 6.92 -20.68
N MET A 285 -22.91 6.81 -19.54
CA MET A 285 -22.17 5.61 -19.14
C MET A 285 -23.02 4.57 -18.40
N LYS A 286 -24.34 4.77 -18.25
CA LYS A 286 -25.22 3.81 -17.57
C LYS A 286 -25.29 2.48 -18.31
#